data_AF-A0A7Y5QY61-F1
#
_entry.id   AF-A0A7Y5QY61-F1
#
_cell.length_a   1.000
_cell.length_b   1.000
_cell.length_c   1.000
_cell.angle_alpha   90.00
_cell.angle_beta   90.00
_cell.angle_gamma   90.00
#
_symmetry.space_group_name_H-M   'P 1'
#
loop_
_entity.id
_entity.type
_entity.pdbx_description
1 polymer ?
#
loop_
_entity_poly.entity_id
_entity_poly.type
_entity_poly.pdbx_seq_one_letter_code
_entity_poly.pdbx_strand_id
1 'polypeptide(L)'
;MKRRADNADRPLPPGGTITGIVASPRAPGRFTVMVDGKSGRTLGLEAIERLRLVVGGSTLGREQEVAAEEDALRVYDRAVAMLAARGRAARDLER
;
A
#
# COMPACT_ATOMS: atom_id res chain seq x y z
N MET A 1 9.06 23.37 0.85
CA MET A 1 8.48 22.75 -0.36
C MET A 1 7.77 21.45 0.02
N LYS A 2 6.57 21.53 0.62
CA LYS A 2 5.76 20.37 1.05
C LYS A 2 4.64 20.17 0.03
N ARG A 3 4.77 19.20 -0.87
CA ARG A 3 3.61 18.68 -1.63
C ARG A 3 3.69 17.16 -1.62
N ARG A 4 2.50 16.55 -1.58
CA ARG A 4 2.17 15.13 -1.79
C ARG A 4 2.14 14.28 -0.51
N ALA A 5 1.08 14.44 0.26
CA ALA A 5 0.59 13.42 1.18
C ALA A 5 -0.92 13.12 1.00
N ASP A 6 -1.53 13.57 -0.10
CA ASP A 6 -3.00 13.72 -0.17
C ASP A 6 -3.72 12.74 -1.10
N ASN A 7 -3.08 11.66 -1.56
CA ASN A 7 -3.67 10.79 -2.59
C ASN A 7 -3.71 9.29 -2.25
N ALA A 8 -3.22 8.88 -1.07
CA ALA A 8 -3.15 7.45 -0.72
C ALA A 8 -4.52 6.81 -0.49
N ASP A 9 -5.59 7.61 -0.31
CA ASP A 9 -6.92 7.11 0.04
C ASP A 9 -7.94 7.22 -1.09
N ARG A 10 -7.50 7.56 -2.31
CA ARG A 10 -8.41 7.70 -3.43
C ARG A 10 -8.72 6.31 -4.02
N PRO A 11 -10.00 5.91 -4.12
CA PRO A 11 -10.35 4.68 -4.82
C PRO A 11 -9.83 4.74 -6.26
N LEU A 12 -9.31 3.62 -6.74
CA LEU A 12 -8.86 3.51 -8.12
C LEU A 12 -10.05 3.76 -9.06
N PRO A 13 -9.86 4.51 -10.16
CA PRO A 13 -10.90 4.63 -11.17
C PRO A 13 -11.24 3.24 -11.72
N PRO A 14 -12.53 2.89 -11.86
CA PRO A 14 -12.92 1.60 -12.39
C PRO A 14 -12.41 1.42 -13.82
N GLY A 15 -11.79 0.27 -14.10
CA GLY A 15 -11.24 -0.05 -15.41
C GLY A 15 -10.05 0.81 -15.88
N GLY A 16 -9.38 1.55 -14.99
CA GLY A 16 -8.21 2.35 -15.35
C GLY A 16 -6.98 1.52 -15.76
N THR A 17 -6.04 2.18 -16.44
CA THR A 17 -4.77 1.55 -16.86
C THR A 17 -3.68 1.83 -15.84
N ILE A 18 -2.99 0.78 -15.39
CA ILE A 18 -1.83 0.90 -14.51
C ILE A 18 -0.71 1.58 -15.28
N THR A 19 -0.36 2.78 -14.88
CA THR A 19 0.67 3.62 -15.51
C THR A 19 2.01 3.54 -14.79
N GLY A 20 2.03 2.98 -13.58
CA GLY A 20 3.25 2.82 -12.80
C GLY A 20 3.05 1.99 -11.55
N ILE A 21 4.12 1.35 -11.10
CA ILE A 21 4.21 0.67 -9.80
C ILE A 21 5.52 1.16 -9.19
N VAL A 22 5.42 2.02 -8.18
CA VAL A 22 6.58 2.77 -7.68
C VAL A 22 6.84 2.39 -6.22
N ALA A 23 8.07 2.01 -5.90
CA ALA A 23 8.46 1.73 -4.52
C ALA A 23 8.26 2.95 -3.63
N SER A 24 7.66 2.75 -2.45
CA SER A 24 7.44 3.80 -1.48
C SER A 24 8.76 4.15 -0.78
N PRO A 25 9.21 5.42 -0.82
CA PRO A 25 10.44 5.81 -0.14
C PRO A 25 10.30 5.83 1.38
N ARG A 26 9.07 5.84 1.90
CA ARG A 26 8.80 5.93 3.36
C ARG A 26 8.51 4.59 4.00
N ALA A 27 8.22 3.56 3.21
CA ALA A 27 7.83 2.25 3.71
C ALA A 27 8.48 1.17 2.82
N PRO A 28 9.65 0.63 3.22
CA PRO A 28 10.32 -0.43 2.48
C PRO A 28 9.40 -1.62 2.22
N GLY A 29 9.45 -2.18 1.00
CA GLY A 29 8.58 -3.29 0.59
C GLY A 29 7.14 -2.90 0.28
N ARG A 30 6.79 -1.60 0.30
CA ARG A 30 5.50 -1.07 -0.14
C ARG A 30 5.63 -0.40 -1.50
N PHE A 31 4.58 -0.48 -2.30
CA PHE A 31 4.55 0.01 -3.67
C PHE A 31 3.25 0.75 -3.94
N THR A 32 3.34 1.97 -4.47
CA THR A 32 2.18 2.74 -4.90
C THR A 32 1.85 2.39 -6.36
N VAL A 33 0.62 1.92 -6.59
CA VAL A 33 0.09 1.65 -7.93
C VAL A 33 -0.48 2.95 -8.49
N MET A 34 0.02 3.37 -9.64
CA MET A 34 -0.47 4.53 -10.37
C MET A 34 -1.44 4.10 -11.46
N VAL A 35 -2.59 4.73 -11.54
CA VAL A 35 -3.63 4.44 -12.55
C VAL A 35 -3.98 5.72 -13.29
N ASP A 36 -3.93 5.67 -14.62
CA ASP A 36 -4.17 6.80 -15.52
C ASP A 36 -3.37 8.06 -15.14
N GLY A 37 -2.09 7.87 -14.79
CA GLY A 37 -1.17 8.94 -14.37
C GLY A 37 -1.41 9.49 -12.97
N LYS A 38 -2.38 8.97 -12.22
CA LYS A 38 -2.70 9.39 -10.85
C LYS A 38 -2.18 8.37 -9.84
N SER A 39 -1.64 8.85 -8.72
CA SER A 39 -1.32 7.98 -7.58
C SER A 39 -2.60 7.31 -7.07
N GLY A 40 -2.57 5.99 -6.98
CA GLY A 40 -3.63 5.16 -6.42
C GLY A 40 -3.19 4.52 -5.10
N ARG A 41 -3.68 3.30 -4.87
CA ARG A 41 -3.48 2.56 -3.62
C ARG A 41 -2.06 2.05 -3.44
N THR A 42 -1.67 1.85 -2.19
CA THR A 42 -0.36 1.29 -1.82
C THR A 42 -0.50 -0.18 -1.42
N LEU A 43 0.29 -1.05 -2.03
CA LEU A 43 0.24 -2.50 -1.87
C LEU A 43 1.61 -3.07 -1.45
N GLY A 44 1.61 -4.29 -0.93
CA GLY A 44 2.82 -5.11 -0.80
C GLY A 44 3.19 -5.79 -2.12
N LEU A 45 4.43 -6.27 -2.22
CA LEU A 45 4.92 -7.02 -3.38
C LEU A 45 4.06 -8.27 -3.65
N GLU A 46 3.75 -9.03 -2.61
CA GLU A 46 2.97 -10.27 -2.72
C GLU A 46 1.57 -10.01 -3.31
N ALA A 47 0.91 -8.92 -2.91
CA ALA A 47 -0.38 -8.52 -3.46
C ALA A 47 -0.27 -8.16 -4.95
N ILE A 48 0.80 -7.45 -5.35
CA ILE A 48 1.08 -7.12 -6.76
C ILE A 48 1.25 -8.40 -7.60
N GLU A 49 2.03 -9.35 -7.11
CA GLU A 49 2.28 -10.62 -7.78
C GLU A 49 1.01 -11.49 -7.87
N ARG A 50 0.29 -11.64 -6.76
CA ARG A 50 -0.94 -12.44 -6.69
C ARG A 50 -2.04 -11.89 -7.58
N LEU A 51 -2.24 -10.57 -7.57
CA LEU A 51 -3.25 -9.90 -8.40
C LEU A 51 -2.78 -9.70 -9.85
N ARG A 52 -1.54 -10.10 -10.16
CA ARG A 52 -0.90 -9.96 -11.48
C ARG A 52 -0.94 -8.52 -11.99
N LEU A 53 -0.71 -7.55 -11.10
CA LEU A 53 -0.69 -6.14 -11.45
C LEU A 53 0.60 -5.83 -12.21
N VAL A 54 0.45 -5.29 -13.41
CA VAL A 54 1.57 -4.95 -14.30
C VAL A 54 1.34 -3.57 -14.91
N VAL A 55 2.42 -2.85 -15.20
CA VAL A 55 2.35 -1.58 -15.94
C VAL A 55 1.81 -1.85 -17.35
N GLY A 56 0.85 -1.03 -17.79
CA GLY A 56 0.06 -1.24 -19.00
C GLY A 56 -1.13 -2.19 -18.81
N GLY A 57 -1.24 -2.87 -17.67
CA GLY A 57 -2.38 -3.71 -17.31
C GLY A 57 -3.59 -2.90 -16.89
N SER A 58 -4.78 -3.51 -16.96
CA SER A 58 -6.03 -2.91 -16.49
C SER A 58 -6.34 -3.32 -15.05
N THR A 59 -6.90 -2.40 -14.28
CA THR A 59 -7.47 -2.69 -12.96
C THR A 59 -8.89 -3.25 -13.01
N LEU A 60 -9.48 -3.36 -14.21
CA LEU A 60 -10.85 -3.83 -14.40
C LEU A 60 -11.08 -5.21 -13.75
N GLY A 61 -12.07 -5.28 -12.88
CA GLY A 61 -12.46 -6.50 -12.18
C GLY A 61 -11.59 -6.85 -10.97
N ARG A 62 -10.59 -6.02 -10.65
CA ARG A 62 -9.67 -6.22 -9.51
C ARG A 62 -9.77 -5.10 -8.48
N GLU A 63 -10.65 -4.11 -8.67
CA GLU A 63 -10.70 -2.91 -7.85
C GLU A 63 -11.00 -3.20 -6.39
N GLN A 64 -11.91 -4.14 -6.13
CA GLN A 64 -12.28 -4.55 -4.78
C GLN A 64 -11.16 -5.34 -4.10
N GLU A 65 -10.50 -6.24 -4.83
CA GLU A 65 -9.35 -7.00 -4.31
C GLU A 65 -8.20 -6.06 -3.96
N VAL A 66 -7.88 -5.11 -4.84
CA VAL A 66 -6.86 -4.08 -4.60
C VAL A 66 -7.20 -3.21 -3.38
N ALA A 67 -8.48 -2.91 -3.15
CA ALA A 67 -8.92 -2.19 -1.95
C ALA A 67 -8.75 -3.05 -0.69
N ALA A 68 -9.19 -4.31 -0.73
CA ALA A 68 -9.08 -5.23 0.41
C ALA A 68 -7.63 -5.47 0.83
N GLU A 69 -6.71 -5.57 -0.14
CA GLU A 69 -5.29 -5.73 0.13
C GLU A 69 -4.69 -4.51 0.84
N GLU A 70 -5.05 -3.30 0.43
CA GLU A 70 -4.59 -2.09 1.12
C GLU A 70 -5.11 -2.05 2.56
N ASP A 71 -6.37 -2.38 2.79
CA ASP A 71 -6.96 -2.39 4.13
C ASP A 71 -6.29 -3.45 5.03
N ALA A 72 -6.06 -4.66 4.50
CA ALA A 72 -5.32 -5.70 5.19
C ALA A 72 -3.90 -5.24 5.55
N LEU A 73 -3.24 -4.51 4.65
CA LEU A 73 -1.91 -3.95 4.87
C LEU A 73 -1.90 -2.92 6.00
N ARG A 74 -2.87 -2.02 6.03
CA ARG A 74 -3.02 -1.00 7.08
C ARG A 74 -3.24 -1.63 8.44
N VAL A 75 -4.06 -2.70 8.50
CA VAL A 75 -4.30 -3.46 9.74
C VAL A 75 -3.02 -4.16 10.20
N TYR A 76 -2.30 -4.81 9.29
CA TYR A 76 -1.03 -5.45 9.59
C TYR A 76 0.00 -4.46 10.14
N ASP A 77 0.21 -3.33 9.47
CA ASP A 77 1.17 -2.29 9.88
C ASP A 77 0.83 -1.77 11.29
N ARG A 78 -0.46 -1.59 11.59
CA ARG A 78 -0.91 -1.20 12.92
C ARG A 78 -0.61 -2.27 13.97
N ALA A 79 -0.87 -3.54 13.66
CA ALA A 79 -0.59 -4.66 14.58
C ALA A 79 0.92 -4.78 14.88
N VAL A 80 1.76 -4.68 13.84
CA VAL A 80 3.23 -4.70 14.00
C VAL A 80 3.70 -3.54 14.86
N ALA A 81 3.18 -2.32 14.64
CA ALA A 81 3.54 -1.17 15.46
C ALA A 81 3.16 -1.35 16.94
N MET A 82 1.98 -1.91 17.22
CA MET A 82 1.54 -2.21 18.59
C MET A 82 2.43 -3.27 19.26
N LEU A 83 2.79 -4.33 18.54
CA LEU A 83 3.66 -5.37 19.05
C LEU A 83 5.07 -4.86 19.34
N ALA A 84 5.62 -4.05 18.43
CA ALA A 84 6.92 -3.42 18.61
C ALA A 84 6.94 -2.50 19.84
N ALA A 85 5.87 -1.73 20.08
CA ALA A 85 5.74 -0.89 21.27
C ALA A 85 5.74 -1.71 22.56
N ARG A 86 5.02 -2.84 22.60
CA ARG A 86 5.00 -3.74 23.78
C ARG A 86 6.38 -4.34 24.05
N GLY A 87 7.10 -4.76 23.01
CA GLY A 87 8.46 -5.29 23.14
C GLY A 87 9.46 -4.27 23.71
N ARG A 88 9.30 -2.98 23.36
CA ARG A 88 10.10 -1.90 23.95
C ARG A 88 9.76 -1.68 25.42
N ALA A 89 8.48 -1.61 25.77
CA ALA A 89 8.04 -1.44 27.16
C ALA A 89 8.53 -2.56 28.09
N ALA A 90 8.57 -3.81 27.62
CA ALA A 90 9.12 -4.93 28.39
C ALA A 90 10.63 -4.78 28.65
N ARG A 91 11.40 -4.36 27.64
CA ARG A 91 12.84 -4.11 27.78
C ARG A 91 13.16 -2.91 28.67
N ASP A 92 12.31 -1.88 28.64
CA ASP A 92 12.47 -0.71 29.48
C ASP A 92 12.17 -1.01 30.96
N LEU A 93 11.35 -2.02 31.26
CA LEU A 93 11.07 -2.50 32.63
C LEU A 93 12.16 -3.42 33.21
N GLU A 94 12.96 -4.07 32.36
CA GLU A 94 14.07 -4.94 32.79
C GLU A 94 15.34 -4.16 33.20
N ARG A 95 15.34 -2.83 33.05
CA ARG A 95 16.51 -1.96 33.24
C ARG A 95 16.37 -1.06 34.45
#